data_AF-A0A7M7PZF5-F1
#
_entry.id   AF-A0A7M7PZF5-F1
#
_cell.length_a   1.000
_cell.length_b   1.000
_cell.length_c   1.000
_cell.angle_alpha   90.00
_cell.angle_beta   90.00
_cell.angle_gamma   90.00
#
_symmetry.space_group_name_H-M   'P 1'
#
loop_
_entity.id
_entity.type
_entity.pdbx_description
1 polymer ?
#
loop_
_entity_poly.entity_id
_entity_poly.type
_entity_poly.pdbx_seq_one_letter_code
_entity_poly.pdbx_strand_id
1 'polypeptide(L)'
;MKIPILLWIYLCFAFVIGLKEVRIQTPFAVKKGDSTKLYCLYDTEGDPLYIVKWYKSGREFYRYVPREQPSTKSFPVGNLRIKESESNATQVTLTNIDVDAAGSFSCEITVDEPTFQTAVVSGIMNVNYHLTGPV
;
A
#
# COMPACT_ATOMS: atom_id res chain seq x y z
N MET A 1 14.07 3.54 50.26
CA MET A 1 14.53 4.48 49.20
C MET A 1 15.00 3.68 47.97
N LYS A 2 14.08 2.97 47.29
CA LYS A 2 14.33 2.18 46.05
C LYS A 2 13.09 2.10 45.14
N ILE A 3 11.91 2.34 45.73
CA ILE A 3 10.59 2.45 45.08
C ILE A 3 10.54 3.51 43.96
N PRO A 4 11.14 4.73 44.06
CA PRO A 4 11.01 5.72 42.99
C PRO A 4 11.83 5.36 41.74
N ILE A 5 12.89 4.57 41.89
CA ILE A 5 13.75 4.13 40.76
C ILE A 5 13.05 3.03 39.96
N LEU A 6 12.36 2.11 40.63
CA LEU A 6 11.55 1.08 39.97
C LEU A 6 10.34 1.68 39.23
N LEU A 7 9.72 2.72 39.78
CA LEU A 7 8.66 3.49 39.11
C LEU A 7 9.18 4.23 37.86
N TRP A 8 10.39 4.80 37.90
CA TRP A 8 11.03 5.40 36.71
C TRP A 8 11.42 4.38 35.66
N ILE A 9 11.90 3.19 36.05
CA ILE A 9 12.19 2.09 35.11
C ILE A 9 10.90 1.59 34.44
N TYR A 10 9.78 1.53 35.18
CA TYR A 10 8.47 1.15 34.65
C TYR A 10 7.87 2.21 33.71
N LEU A 11 8.11 3.50 33.98
CA LEU A 11 7.76 4.62 33.09
C LEU A 11 8.69 4.73 31.86
N CYS A 12 9.93 4.23 31.93
CA CYS A 12 10.86 4.19 30.80
C CYS A 12 10.58 3.06 29.79
N PHE A 13 9.78 2.05 30.16
CA PHE A 13 9.21 1.10 29.20
C PHE A 13 7.97 1.70 28.52
N ALA A 14 8.11 2.90 27.95
CA ALA A 14 7.23 3.30 26.86
C ALA A 14 7.56 2.38 25.69
N PHE A 15 6.83 1.26 25.60
CA PHE A 15 6.89 0.36 24.46
C PHE A 15 6.62 1.22 23.22
N VAL A 16 7.62 1.36 22.34
CA VAL A 16 7.46 2.11 21.09
C VAL A 16 6.55 1.28 20.20
N ILE A 17 5.26 1.54 20.31
CA ILE A 17 4.22 1.01 19.44
C ILE A 17 4.22 1.89 18.19
N GLY A 18 4.19 1.30 17.00
CA GLY A 18 4.24 2.00 15.72
C GLY A 18 3.94 1.06 14.57
N LEU A 19 3.92 1.59 13.35
CA LEU A 19 3.63 0.90 12.09
C LEU A 19 4.41 -0.42 11.94
N LYS A 20 3.69 -1.53 11.77
CA LYS A 20 4.21 -2.89 11.65
C LYS A 20 3.61 -3.66 10.47
N GLU A 21 4.25 -4.79 10.16
CA GLU A 21 3.75 -5.80 9.22
C GLU A 21 3.40 -5.25 7.83
N VAL A 22 4.11 -4.21 7.41
CA VAL A 22 3.89 -3.57 6.11
C VAL A 22 4.35 -4.51 5.01
N ARG A 23 3.41 -4.96 4.17
CA ARG A 23 3.67 -5.88 3.06
C ARG A 23 2.72 -5.60 1.89
N ILE A 24 3.23 -5.80 0.69
CA ILE A 24 2.46 -5.70 -0.54
C ILE A 24 2.16 -7.11 -1.06
N GLN A 25 0.95 -7.31 -1.56
CA GLN A 25 0.55 -8.51 -2.29
C GLN A 25 0.20 -8.11 -3.72
N THR A 26 1.06 -8.52 -4.64
CA THR A 26 0.82 -8.43 -6.08
C THR A 26 0.44 -9.81 -6.63
N PRO A 27 -0.42 -9.88 -7.65
CA PRO A 27 -0.65 -11.13 -8.36
C PRO A 27 0.65 -11.57 -9.06
N PHE A 28 0.96 -12.87 -9.02
CA PHE A 28 2.15 -13.41 -9.67
C PHE A 28 2.13 -13.15 -11.19
N ALA A 29 0.96 -13.37 -11.82
CA ALA A 29 0.71 -13.04 -13.21
C ALA A 29 -0.76 -12.67 -13.41
N VAL A 30 -1.02 -11.69 -14.28
CA VAL A 30 -2.37 -11.29 -14.69
C VAL A 30 -2.50 -11.45 -16.19
N LYS A 31 -3.65 -11.94 -16.65
CA LYS A 31 -3.91 -12.04 -18.09
C LYS A 31 -4.18 -10.66 -18.67
N LYS A 32 -3.67 -10.39 -19.87
CA LYS A 32 -4.03 -9.17 -20.61
C LYS A 32 -5.55 -9.05 -20.78
N GLY A 33 -6.10 -7.87 -20.50
CA GLY A 33 -7.52 -7.54 -20.56
C GLY A 33 -8.28 -7.80 -19.25
N ASP A 34 -7.74 -8.60 -18.34
CA ASP A 34 -8.40 -8.90 -17.07
C ASP A 34 -8.26 -7.73 -16.08
N SER A 35 -8.91 -7.87 -14.92
CA SER A 35 -8.77 -6.97 -13.78
C SER A 35 -8.05 -7.67 -12.64
N THR A 36 -7.36 -6.90 -11.80
CA THR A 36 -6.67 -7.44 -10.63
C THR A 36 -6.68 -6.46 -9.46
N LYS A 37 -6.39 -6.96 -8.27
CA LYS A 37 -6.25 -6.17 -7.05
C LYS A 37 -4.83 -6.26 -6.53
N LEU A 38 -4.27 -5.10 -6.19
CA LEU A 38 -3.05 -5.01 -5.41
C LEU A 38 -3.45 -4.72 -3.97
N TYR A 39 -2.84 -5.42 -3.02
CA TYR A 39 -3.11 -5.20 -1.59
C TYR A 39 -1.86 -4.67 -0.89
N CYS A 40 -2.08 -3.73 0.02
CA CYS A 40 -1.09 -3.23 0.94
C CYS A 40 -1.60 -3.48 2.35
N LEU A 41 -0.97 -4.43 3.03
CA LEU A 41 -1.33 -4.88 4.37
C LEU A 41 -0.36 -4.20 5.34
N TYR A 42 -0.89 -3.63 6.41
CA TYR A 42 -0.13 -2.93 7.43
C TYR A 42 -0.94 -2.90 8.73
N ASP A 43 -0.26 -2.82 9.85
CA ASP A 43 -0.84 -2.56 11.16
C ASP A 43 -0.31 -1.21 11.67
N THR A 44 -1.20 -0.23 11.91
CA THR A 44 -0.79 1.08 12.43
C THR A 44 -0.55 1.06 13.93
N GLU A 45 -0.90 -0.04 14.60
CA GLU A 45 -0.82 -0.25 16.05
C GLU A 45 -1.41 0.91 16.87
N GLY A 46 -2.48 1.53 16.36
CA GLY A 46 -3.21 2.61 17.01
C GLY A 46 -2.88 4.01 16.49
N ASP A 47 -1.79 4.17 15.73
CA ASP A 47 -1.49 5.46 15.11
C ASP A 47 -2.52 5.79 14.02
N PRO A 48 -3.00 7.04 13.93
CA PRO A 48 -3.89 7.44 12.85
C PRO A 48 -3.18 7.32 11.51
N LEU A 49 -3.84 6.76 10.51
CA LEU A 49 -3.32 6.77 9.15
C LEU A 49 -3.25 8.21 8.62
N TYR A 50 -2.10 8.65 8.12
CA TYR A 50 -1.97 9.95 7.46
C TYR A 50 -2.23 9.83 5.96
N ILE A 51 -1.54 8.91 5.27
CA ILE A 51 -1.63 8.75 3.82
C ILE A 51 -1.17 7.35 3.38
N VAL A 52 -1.80 6.84 2.32
CA VAL A 52 -1.29 5.69 1.56
C VAL A 52 -1.08 6.11 0.12
N LYS A 53 0.11 5.87 -0.43
CA LYS A 53 0.43 6.13 -1.83
C LYS A 53 0.82 4.84 -2.53
N TRP A 54 0.50 4.78 -3.81
CA TRP A 54 0.84 3.68 -4.68
C TRP A 54 1.64 4.18 -5.88
N TYR A 55 2.71 3.45 -6.19
CA TYR A 55 3.64 3.78 -7.26
C TYR A 55 3.78 2.64 -8.26
N LYS A 56 3.83 2.98 -9.54
CA LYS A 56 4.21 2.11 -10.66
C LYS A 56 5.55 2.59 -11.15
N SER A 57 6.60 1.78 -11.00
CA SER A 57 7.95 2.12 -11.46
C SER A 57 8.40 3.52 -10.98
N GLY A 58 8.14 3.83 -9.71
CA GLY A 58 8.49 5.10 -9.08
C GLY A 58 7.54 6.28 -9.35
N ARG A 59 6.53 6.12 -10.21
CA ARG A 59 5.53 7.15 -10.48
C ARG A 59 4.25 6.89 -9.71
N GLU A 60 3.81 7.89 -8.95
CA GLU A 60 2.56 7.81 -8.19
C GLU A 60 1.38 7.66 -9.17
N PHE A 61 0.48 6.71 -8.89
CA PHE A 61 -0.73 6.50 -9.67
C PHE A 61 -2.00 6.51 -8.83
N TYR A 62 -1.90 6.31 -7.51
CA TYR A 62 -3.06 6.37 -6.61
C TYR A 62 -2.64 6.83 -5.22
N ARG A 63 -3.53 7.58 -4.56
CA ARG A 63 -3.36 8.09 -3.21
C ARG A 63 -4.67 8.01 -2.42
N TYR A 64 -4.57 7.60 -1.17
CA TYR A 64 -5.64 7.66 -0.17
C TYR A 64 -5.22 8.56 0.99
N VAL A 65 -6.02 9.60 1.28
CA VAL A 65 -5.85 10.50 2.42
C VAL A 65 -7.17 10.51 3.21
N PRO A 66 -7.26 9.88 4.41
CA PRO A 66 -8.51 9.76 5.14
C PRO A 66 -9.18 11.10 5.48
N ARG A 67 -8.39 12.17 5.60
CA ARG A 67 -8.84 13.52 5.99
C ARG A 67 -9.22 14.42 4.80
N GLU A 68 -9.06 13.97 3.56
CA GLU A 68 -9.45 14.73 2.37
C GLU A 68 -10.85 14.34 1.88
N GLN A 69 -11.50 15.26 1.15
CA GLN A 69 -12.76 15.02 0.45
C GLN A 69 -12.60 15.44 -1.03
N PRO A 70 -12.59 14.49 -2.00
CA PRO A 70 -12.64 13.04 -1.81
C PRO A 70 -11.35 12.50 -1.14
N SER A 71 -11.46 11.36 -0.46
CA SER A 71 -10.34 10.71 0.22
C SER A 71 -9.37 10.01 -0.74
N THR A 72 -9.73 9.90 -2.02
CA THR A 72 -8.94 9.23 -3.05
C THR A 72 -8.58 10.17 -4.19
N LYS A 73 -7.35 10.04 -4.70
CA LYS A 73 -6.88 10.70 -5.92
C LYS A 73 -6.15 9.69 -6.81
N SER A 74 -6.41 9.75 -8.12
CA SER A 74 -5.69 8.96 -9.12
C SER A 74 -4.83 9.87 -10.00
N PHE A 75 -3.71 9.31 -10.48
CA PHE A 75 -2.77 10.00 -11.34
C PHE A 75 -2.43 9.10 -12.54
N PRO A 76 -2.43 9.64 -13.77
CA PRO A 76 -2.18 8.83 -14.95
C PRO A 76 -0.73 8.36 -15.03
N VAL A 77 -0.54 7.04 -15.15
CA VAL A 77 0.75 6.40 -15.42
C VAL A 77 0.57 5.37 -16.53
N GLY A 78 1.04 5.72 -17.73
CA GLY A 78 0.85 4.89 -18.93
C GLY A 78 -0.64 4.64 -19.19
N ASN A 79 -0.99 3.38 -19.48
CA ASN A 79 -2.37 2.95 -19.71
C ASN A 79 -3.05 2.32 -18.47
N LEU A 80 -2.50 2.51 -17.26
CA LEU A 80 -3.11 1.97 -16.05
C LEU A 80 -4.49 2.58 -15.80
N ARG A 81 -5.50 1.71 -15.65
CA ARG A 81 -6.88 2.11 -15.35
C ARG A 81 -7.27 1.66 -13.96
N ILE A 82 -7.48 2.62 -13.07
CA ILE A 82 -7.88 2.38 -11.69
C ILE A 82 -9.41 2.36 -11.60
N LYS A 83 -9.96 1.34 -10.94
CA LYS A 83 -11.37 1.32 -10.55
C LYS A 83 -11.49 1.91 -9.14
N GLU A 84 -11.66 3.22 -9.07
CA GLU A 84 -11.71 3.96 -7.80
C GLU A 84 -12.82 3.47 -6.86
N SER A 85 -13.97 3.08 -7.40
CA SER A 85 -15.09 2.53 -6.62
C SER A 85 -14.78 1.20 -5.93
N GLU A 86 -13.69 0.52 -6.31
CA GLU A 86 -13.20 -0.71 -5.67
C GLU A 86 -11.79 -0.53 -5.08
N SER A 87 -11.37 0.71 -4.86
CA SER A 87 -10.05 1.04 -4.30
C SER A 87 -10.21 1.86 -3.01
N ASN A 88 -9.33 1.63 -2.05
CA ASN A 88 -9.35 2.29 -0.74
C ASN A 88 -7.94 2.30 -0.11
N ALA A 89 -7.87 2.52 1.20
CA ALA A 89 -6.61 2.58 1.95
C ALA A 89 -5.72 1.32 1.80
N THR A 90 -6.31 0.13 1.65
CA THR A 90 -5.56 -1.13 1.67
C THR A 90 -5.48 -1.83 0.31
N GLN A 91 -6.28 -1.40 -0.68
CA GLN A 91 -6.28 -2.05 -1.99
C GLN A 91 -6.46 -1.07 -3.15
N VAL A 92 -5.85 -1.39 -4.28
CA VAL A 92 -6.10 -0.72 -5.57
C VAL A 92 -6.51 -1.74 -6.62
N THR A 93 -7.66 -1.50 -7.24
CA THR A 93 -8.20 -2.34 -8.32
C THR A 93 -7.79 -1.76 -9.66
N LEU A 94 -7.04 -2.55 -10.44
CA LEU A 94 -6.64 -2.23 -11.80
C LEU A 94 -7.52 -3.01 -12.79
N THR A 95 -7.90 -2.37 -13.88
CA THR A 95 -8.81 -2.94 -14.89
C THR A 95 -8.20 -2.87 -16.29
N ASN A 96 -8.62 -3.78 -17.17
CA ASN A 96 -8.15 -3.87 -18.55
C ASN A 96 -6.62 -3.83 -18.62
N ILE A 97 -5.98 -4.75 -17.89
CA ILE A 97 -4.53 -4.82 -17.75
C ILE A 97 -3.88 -5.01 -19.13
N ASP A 98 -2.92 -4.15 -19.47
CA ASP A 98 -2.08 -4.33 -20.66
C ASP A 98 -0.64 -4.70 -20.25
N VAL A 99 0.17 -5.11 -21.22
CA VAL A 99 1.52 -5.66 -21.01
C VAL A 99 2.50 -4.65 -20.44
N ASP A 100 2.28 -3.35 -20.70
CA ASP A 100 3.03 -2.23 -20.12
C ASP A 100 2.75 -2.06 -18.61
N ALA A 101 1.66 -2.65 -18.11
CA ALA A 101 1.37 -2.70 -16.68
C ALA A 101 2.32 -3.62 -15.91
N ALA A 102 3.06 -4.52 -16.58
CA ALA A 102 4.05 -5.37 -15.93
C ALA A 102 5.16 -4.53 -15.23
N GLY A 103 5.74 -5.08 -14.18
CA GLY A 103 6.88 -4.49 -13.48
C GLY A 103 6.62 -4.22 -12.00
N SER A 104 7.38 -3.27 -11.43
CA SER A 104 7.36 -2.98 -10.00
C SER A 104 6.21 -2.06 -9.60
N PHE A 105 5.48 -2.49 -8.58
CA PHE A 105 4.51 -1.72 -7.84
C PHE A 105 5.00 -1.54 -6.41
N SER A 106 4.79 -0.36 -5.84
CA SER A 106 5.11 -0.09 -4.44
C SER A 106 3.93 0.53 -3.73
N CYS A 107 3.74 0.20 -2.45
CA CYS A 107 2.88 0.96 -1.56
C CYS A 107 3.72 1.63 -0.47
N GLU A 108 3.40 2.89 -0.19
CA GLU A 108 3.99 3.73 0.86
C GLU A 108 2.89 4.08 1.85
N ILE A 109 3.14 3.84 3.13
CA ILE A 109 2.21 4.04 4.22
C ILE A 109 2.89 5.00 5.17
N THR A 110 2.22 6.12 5.45
CA THR A 110 2.65 7.04 6.50
C THR A 110 1.54 7.15 7.53
N VAL A 111 1.90 6.96 8.79
CA VAL A 111 1.03 7.23 9.95
C VAL A 111 1.30 8.64 10.49
N ASP A 112 0.34 9.18 11.22
CA ASP A 112 0.39 10.50 11.83
C ASP A 112 1.08 10.44 13.21
N GLU A 113 0.95 11.52 13.99
CA GLU A 113 1.29 11.56 15.41
C GLU A 113 0.81 10.30 16.16
N PRO A 114 1.62 9.75 17.08
CA PRO A 114 2.88 10.30 17.62
C PRO A 114 4.15 9.87 16.87
N THR A 115 4.13 8.80 16.06
CA THR A 115 5.37 8.21 15.55
C THR A 115 5.82 8.77 14.21
N PHE A 116 4.90 9.31 13.41
CA PHE A 116 5.17 9.82 12.04
C PHE A 116 5.89 8.81 11.14
N GLN A 117 5.75 7.51 11.41
CA GLN A 117 6.48 6.48 10.69
C GLN A 117 6.02 6.38 9.25
N THR A 118 6.99 6.11 8.37
CA THR A 118 6.75 5.83 6.95
C THR A 118 7.41 4.52 6.57
N ALA A 119 6.68 3.65 5.88
CA ALA A 119 7.20 2.41 5.34
C ALA A 119 6.86 2.30 3.85
N VAL A 120 7.78 1.73 3.07
CA VAL A 120 7.60 1.48 1.63
C VAL A 120 7.94 0.03 1.35
N VAL A 121 7.06 -0.65 0.63
CA VAL A 121 7.28 -2.03 0.19
C VAL A 121 6.91 -2.19 -1.27
N SER A 122 7.62 -3.09 -1.94
CA SER A 122 7.52 -3.28 -3.39
C SER A 122 7.27 -4.74 -3.76
N GLY A 123 6.51 -4.95 -4.82
CA GLY A 123 6.19 -6.25 -5.41
C GLY A 123 6.23 -6.18 -6.93
N ILE A 124 6.44 -7.32 -7.56
CA ILE A 124 6.44 -7.45 -9.02
C ILE A 124 5.11 -8.03 -9.48
N MET A 125 4.55 -7.45 -10.53
CA MET A 125 3.42 -8.02 -11.25
C MET A 125 3.85 -8.35 -12.68
N ASN A 126 3.62 -9.60 -13.09
CA ASN A 126 3.80 -10.01 -14.49
C ASN A 126 2.45 -9.95 -15.24
N VAL A 127 2.52 -9.78 -16.55
CA VAL A 127 1.34 -9.83 -17.43
C VAL A 127 1.58 -10.88 -18.51
N ASN A 128 0.66 -11.82 -18.63
CA ASN A 128 0.75 -12.90 -19.60
C ASN A 128 -0.17 -12.62 -20.79
N TYR A 129 0.37 -12.82 -21.99
CA TYR A 129 -0.45 -13.01 -23.18
C TYR A 129 -1.13 -14.37 -23.09
N HIS A 130 -2.35 -14.45 -23.58
CA HIS A 130 -2.92 -15.75 -23.87
C HIS A 130 -2.28 -16.29 -25.15
N LEU A 131 -1.54 -17.40 -25.04
CA LEU A 131 -1.43 -18.35 -26.14
C LEU A 131 -2.53 -19.40 -25.91
N THR A 132 -3.78 -19.13 -26.30
CA THR A 132 -4.62 -20.24 -26.75
C THR A 132 -4.08 -20.68 -28.11
N GLY A 133 -3.06 -21.53 -28.09
CA GLY A 133 -2.91 -22.47 -29.19
C GLY A 133 -4.08 -23.45 -29.12
N PRO A 134 -4.64 -23.89 -30.27
CA PRO A 134 -5.66 -24.94 -30.26
C PRO A 134 -5.03 -26.23 -29.70
N VAL A 135 -5.66 -26.80 -28.67
CA VAL A 135 -5.43 -28.18 -28.23
C VAL A 135 -6.17 -29.12 -29.18
#